data_AF-A5Y6K0-F1
#
_entry.id   AF-A5Y6K0-F1
#
_cell.length_a   1.000
_cell.length_b   1.000
_cell.length_c   1.000
_cell.angle_alpha   90.00
_cell.angle_beta   90.00
_cell.angle_gamma   90.00
#
_symmetry.space_group_name_H-M   'P 1'
#
loop_
_entity.id
_entity.type
_entity.pdbx_description
1 polymer ?
#
loop_
_entity_poly.entity_id
_entity_poly.type
_entity_poly.pdbx_seq_one_letter_code
_entity_poly.pdbx_strand_id
1 'polypeptide(L)' 'QSLGHHIANDMVRDWVFTRADKEKKEGKLQFESTPYDVAIIGDYNIGGDAWASRILLEELGLRVVAQWSG' A
#
# COMPACT_ATOMS: atom_id res chain seq x y z
N GLN A 1 10.92 17.38 -9.57
CA GLN A 1 10.47 16.11 -8.95
C GLN A 1 9.21 16.26 -8.10
N SER A 2 9.11 17.23 -7.18
CA SER A 2 7.97 17.35 -6.23
C SER A 2 6.57 17.32 -6.87
N LEU A 3 6.31 18.14 -7.91
CA LEU A 3 5.02 18.12 -8.62
C LEU A 3 4.73 16.78 -9.30
N GLY A 4 5.76 16.05 -9.72
CA GLY A 4 5.62 14.70 -10.27
C GLY A 4 5.05 13.72 -9.24
N HIS A 5 5.45 13.84 -7.96
CA HIS A 5 4.88 13.02 -6.89
C HIS A 5 3.40 13.35 -6.66
N HIS A 6 3.03 14.63 -6.70
CA HIS A 6 1.63 15.04 -6.59
C HIS A 6 0.77 14.48 -7.73
N ILE A 7 1.25 14.62 -8.97
CA ILE A 7 0.55 14.08 -10.15
C ILE A 7 0.43 12.55 -10.05
N ALA A 8 1.50 11.86 -9.66
CA ALA A 8 1.48 10.40 -9.51
C ALA A 8 0.45 9.95 -8.45
N ASN A 9 0.42 10.63 -7.29
CA ASN A 9 -0.55 10.33 -6.23
C ASN A 9 -1.99 10.58 -6.70
N ASP A 10 -2.24 11.68 -7.40
CA ASP A 10 -3.55 12.01 -7.97
C ASP A 10 -4.00 10.96 -9.00
N MET A 11 -3.10 10.49 -9.85
CA MET A 11 -3.40 9.42 -10.80
C MET A 11 -3.79 8.11 -10.11
N VAL A 12 -3.08 7.73 -9.04
CA VAL A 12 -3.42 6.53 -8.28
C VAL A 12 -4.76 6.67 -7.56
N ARG A 13 -5.03 7.84 -6.95
CA ARG A 13 -6.33 8.17 -6.35
C ARG A 13 -7.46 8.02 -7.37
N ASP A 14 -7.34 8.69 -8.51
CA ASP A 14 -8.45 8.85 -9.45
C ASP A 14 -8.72 7.59 -10.27
N TRP A 15 -7.68 6.77 -10.54
CA TRP A 15 -7.79 5.65 -11.47
C TRP A 15 -7.56 4.26 -10.88
N VAL A 16 -6.93 4.14 -9.70
CA VAL A 16 -6.70 2.84 -9.05
C VAL A 16 -7.65 2.64 -7.88
N PHE A 17 -7.70 3.58 -6.93
CA PHE A 17 -8.57 3.44 -5.75
C PHE A 17 -10.06 3.44 -6.12
N THR A 18 -10.47 4.24 -7.11
CA THR A 18 -11.85 4.23 -7.62
C THR A 18 -12.27 2.86 -8.16
N ARG A 19 -11.35 2.09 -8.76
CA ARG A 19 -11.60 0.72 -9.23
C ARG A 19 -11.75 -0.24 -8.05
N ALA A 20 -10.82 -0.17 -7.09
CA ALA A 20 -10.88 -1.00 -5.87
C ALA A 20 -12.19 -0.75 -5.09
N ASP A 21 -12.61 0.50 -4.94
CA ASP A 21 -13.88 0.87 -4.30
C ASP A 21 -15.09 0.30 -5.03
N LYS A 22 -15.06 0.33 -6.37
CA LYS A 22 -16.12 -0.25 -7.20
C LYS A 22 -16.17 -1.77 -7.03
N GLU A 23 -15.04 -2.46 -7.10
CA GLU A 23 -14.96 -3.91 -6.92
C GLU A 23 -15.38 -4.35 -5.51
N LYS A 24 -15.04 -3.56 -4.49
CA LYS A 24 -15.51 -3.76 -3.11
C LYS A 24 -17.03 -3.62 -3.00
N LYS A 25 -17.62 -2.57 -3.60
CA LYS A 25 -19.08 -2.37 -3.62
C LYS A 25 -19.83 -3.47 -4.38
N GLU A 26 -19.23 -3.98 -5.44
CA GLU A 26 -19.77 -5.09 -6.25
C GLU A 26 -19.54 -6.47 -5.61
N GLY A 27 -18.90 -6.55 -4.44
CA GLY A 27 -18.59 -7.81 -3.75
C GLY A 27 -17.55 -8.68 -4.45
N LYS A 28 -16.82 -8.11 -5.43
CA LYS A 28 -15.78 -8.80 -6.20
C LYS A 28 -14.43 -8.81 -5.48
N LEU A 29 -14.20 -7.82 -4.62
CA LEU A 29 -13.00 -7.74 -3.79
C LEU A 29 -13.27 -8.38 -2.44
N GLN A 30 -12.81 -9.63 -2.27
CA GLN A 30 -12.86 -10.33 -0.98
C GLN A 30 -11.51 -10.18 -0.29
N PHE A 31 -11.49 -9.43 0.81
CA PHE A 31 -10.31 -9.27 1.66
C PHE A 31 -10.71 -9.43 3.12
N GLU A 32 -10.12 -10.41 3.79
CA GLU A 32 -10.28 -10.64 5.21
C GLU A 32 -9.25 -9.80 5.97
N SER A 33 -9.71 -8.69 6.55
CA SER A 33 -8.85 -7.80 7.33
C SER A 33 -8.55 -8.36 8.72
N THR A 34 -7.39 -7.97 9.27
CA THR A 34 -7.08 -8.15 10.70
C THR A 34 -6.98 -6.80 11.40
N PRO A 35 -7.08 -6.75 12.75
CA PRO A 35 -6.82 -5.52 13.52
C PRO A 35 -5.38 -4.98 13.39
N TYR A 36 -4.46 -5.76 12.81
CA TYR A 36 -3.03 -5.45 12.74
C TYR A 36 -2.53 -5.23 11.30
N ASP A 37 -3.44 -5.00 10.35
CA ASP A 37 -3.10 -4.71 8.96
C ASP A 37 -2.52 -3.29 8.83
N VAL A 38 -1.33 -3.20 8.23
CA VAL A 38 -0.63 -1.92 7.98
C VAL A 38 -0.08 -1.85 6.55
N ALA A 39 0.14 -0.65 6.05
CA ALA A 39 0.82 -0.41 4.79
C ALA A 39 2.06 0.48 5.01
N ILE A 40 3.16 0.14 4.35
CA ILE A 40 4.36 1.00 4.27
C ILE A 40 4.15 1.96 3.11
N ILE A 41 4.09 3.27 3.38
CA ILE A 41 3.83 4.30 2.37
C ILE A 41 5.03 5.22 2.20
N GLY A 42 5.54 5.34 0.98
CA GLY A 42 6.63 6.24 0.62
C GLY A 42 8.03 5.63 0.74
N ASP A 43 8.14 4.30 0.74
CA ASP A 43 9.41 3.58 0.68
C ASP A 43 9.58 2.95 -0.71
N TYR A 44 10.69 3.29 -1.37
CA TYR A 44 11.03 2.81 -2.71
C TYR A 44 11.99 1.63 -2.69
N ASN A 45 12.22 1.05 -1.51
CA ASN A 45 12.98 -0.18 -1.29
C ASN A 45 14.39 -0.14 -1.89
N ILE A 46 15.01 1.05 -1.81
CA ILE A 46 16.34 1.27 -2.37
C ILE A 46 17.32 0.35 -1.64
N GLY A 47 17.97 -0.55 -2.37
CA GLY A 47 18.90 -1.51 -1.77
C GLY A 47 18.27 -2.50 -0.77
N GLY A 48 16.94 -2.64 -0.74
CA GLY A 48 16.24 -3.55 0.17
C GLY A 48 15.74 -2.90 1.48
N ASP A 49 15.78 -1.58 1.60
CA ASP A 49 15.38 -0.84 2.81
C ASP A 49 13.96 -1.20 3.32
N ALA A 50 13.00 -1.31 2.41
CA ALA A 50 11.62 -1.60 2.76
C ALA A 50 11.46 -3.05 3.21
N TRP A 51 12.23 -3.99 2.64
CA TRP A 51 12.25 -5.38 3.09
C TRP A 51 12.79 -5.51 4.51
N ALA A 52 13.89 -4.82 4.82
CA ALA A 52 14.45 -4.81 6.17
C ALA A 52 13.44 -4.21 7.17
N SER A 53 12.75 -3.14 6.79
CA SER A 53 11.70 -2.52 7.60
C SER A 53 10.49 -3.45 7.81
N ARG A 54 10.03 -4.11 6.73
CA ARG A 54 8.89 -5.04 6.75
C ARG A 54 9.13 -6.19 7.71
N ILE A 55 10.32 -6.79 7.70
CA ILE A 55 10.66 -7.91 8.60
C ILE A 55 10.39 -7.52 10.04
N LEU A 56 10.87 -6.35 10.48
CA LEU A 56 10.67 -5.88 11.85
C LEU A 56 9.19 -5.66 12.19
N LEU A 57 8.41 -5.09 11.26
CA LEU A 57 6.96 -4.88 11.47
C LEU A 57 6.21 -6.21 11.60
N GLU A 58 6.54 -7.20 10.77
CA GLU A 58 5.90 -8.51 10.82
C GLU A 58 6.35 -9.32 12.06
N GLU A 59 7.60 -9.19 12.50
CA GLU A 59 8.09 -9.78 13.75
C GLU A 59 7.40 -9.18 15.00
N LEU A 60 6.97 -7.92 14.94
CA LEU A 60 6.13 -7.29 15.97
C LEU A 60 4.68 -7.79 15.98
N GLY A 61 4.30 -8.62 15.00
CA GLY A 61 2.94 -9.17 14.87
C GLY A 61 2.00 -8.32 14.00
N LEU A 62 2.51 -7.31 13.29
CA LEU A 62 1.73 -6.60 12.28
C LEU A 62 1.67 -7.42 10.98
N ARG A 63 0.66 -7.17 10.14
CA ARG A 63 0.58 -7.73 8.79
C ARG A 63 0.77 -6.62 7.77
N VAL A 64 1.91 -6.61 7.06
CA VAL A 64 2.16 -5.61 6.02
C VAL A 64 1.43 -5.99 4.74
N VAL A 65 0.27 -5.35 4.51
CA VAL A 65 -0.62 -5.67 3.38
C VAL A 65 -0.20 -4.99 2.08
N ALA A 66 0.55 -3.90 2.16
CA ALA A 66 1.06 -3.18 0.99
C ALA A 66 2.37 -2.43 1.31
N GLN A 67 3.18 -2.22 0.28
CA GLN A 67 4.41 -1.44 0.28
C GLN A 67 4.38 -0.53 -0.94
N TRP A 68 4.42 0.79 -0.71
CA TRP A 68 4.24 1.80 -1.74
C TRP A 68 5.54 2.60 -1.90
N SER A 69 6.30 2.43 -2.98
CA SER A 69 6.05 1.52 -4.13
C SER A 69 7.22 0.63 -4.52
N GLY A 70 8.26 0.56 -3.69
CA GLY A 70 9.34 -0.41 -3.84
C GLY A 70 9.00 -1.76 -3.24
#